data_AF-A0A348DF12-F1
#
_entry.id   AF-A0A348DF12-F1
#
_cell.length_a   1.000
_cell.length_b   1.000
_cell.length_c   1.000
_cell.angle_alpha   90.00
_cell.angle_beta   90.00
_cell.angle_gamma   90.00
#
_symmetry.space_group_name_H-M   'P 1'
#
loop_
_entity.id
_entity.type
_entity.pdbx_description
1 polymer ?
#
loop_
_entity_poly.entity_id
_entity_poly.type
_entity_poly.pdbx_seq_one_letter_code
_entity_poly.pdbx_strand_id
1 'polypeptide(L)'
;MPISIKATKNTRTGIRGVQRYGDMYRWRVDAVRFRSLTGQDPTPPFIARLNERVSGCVDSLGFHTIEDAGDDLCRFLKAMTGGAFEY
;
A
#
# COMPACT_ATOMS: atom_id res chain seq x y z
N MET A 1 6.69 -16.86 10.43
CA MET A 1 5.40 -16.39 10.98
C MET A 1 4.38 -16.32 9.86
N PRO A 2 3.18 -16.91 10.00
CA PRO A 2 2.13 -16.72 9.00
C PRO A 2 1.61 -15.28 9.11
N ILE A 3 1.78 -14.52 8.03
CA ILE A 3 1.24 -13.15 7.92
C ILE A 3 -0.28 -13.30 7.89
N SER A 4 -0.92 -13.12 9.04
CA SER A 4 -2.38 -13.15 9.14
C SER A 4 -2.91 -11.83 8.58
N ILE A 5 -3.32 -11.84 7.31
CA ILE A 5 -3.97 -10.70 6.67
C ILE A 5 -5.40 -10.63 7.20
N LYS A 6 -5.58 -10.13 8.43
CA LYS A 6 -6.90 -9.78 8.94
C LYS A 6 -7.39 -8.54 8.21
N ALA A 7 -8.26 -8.74 7.23
CA ALA A 7 -9.02 -7.69 6.56
C ALA A 7 -9.69 -6.79 7.61
N THR A 8 -9.15 -5.60 7.85
CA THR A 8 -9.72 -4.64 8.79
C THR A 8 -10.12 -3.38 8.03
N LYS A 9 -11.43 -3.16 7.91
CA LYS A 9 -12.06 -1.90 7.48
C LYS A 9 -11.88 -0.84 8.58
N ASN A 10 -10.68 -0.31 8.82
CA ASN A 10 -10.46 0.56 10.00
C ASN A 10 -9.45 1.71 9.76
N THR A 11 -9.33 2.25 8.55
CA THR A 11 -8.69 3.56 8.37
C THR A 11 -9.74 4.58 7.97
N ARG A 12 -9.57 5.84 8.37
CA ARG A 12 -10.41 6.98 7.91
C ARG A 12 -10.39 7.11 6.39
N THR A 13 -9.28 6.69 5.77
CA THR A 13 -9.12 6.57 4.32
C THR A 13 -9.81 5.35 3.72
N GLY A 14 -10.53 4.51 4.46
CA GLY A 14 -11.23 3.32 3.94
C GLY A 14 -10.37 2.23 3.28
N ILE A 15 -9.06 2.46 3.15
CA ILE A 15 -8.17 1.69 2.31
C ILE A 15 -7.76 0.38 2.99
N ARG A 16 -7.84 -0.71 2.24
CA ARG A 16 -7.53 -2.06 2.74
C ARG A 16 -6.17 -2.47 2.19
N GLY A 17 -5.09 -2.14 2.88
CA GLY A 17 -3.74 -2.51 2.43
C GLY A 17 -2.66 -2.48 3.51
N VAL A 18 -3.02 -2.05 4.72
CA VAL A 18 -2.12 -1.98 5.86
C VAL A 18 -2.20 -3.28 6.68
N GLN A 19 -1.05 -3.76 7.13
CA GLN A 19 -0.88 -4.96 7.93
C GLN A 19 -0.13 -4.62 9.22
N ARG A 20 -0.51 -5.27 10.32
CA ARG A 20 0.20 -5.14 11.60
C ARG A 20 1.43 -6.07 11.61
N TYR A 21 2.58 -5.51 11.93
CA TYR A 21 3.86 -6.17 12.10
C TYR A 21 4.39 -5.89 13.51
N GLY A 22 4.14 -6.81 14.45
CA GLY A 22 4.45 -6.60 15.86
C GLY A 22 3.65 -5.43 16.43
N ASP A 23 4.35 -4.41 16.92
CA ASP A 23 3.76 -3.18 17.47
C ASP A 23 3.64 -2.04 16.45
N MET A 24 3.88 -2.34 15.17
CA MET A 24 3.81 -1.37 14.09
C MET A 24 2.85 -1.80 12.98
N TYR A 25 2.55 -0.87 12.09
CA TYR A 25 1.74 -1.04 10.89
C TYR A 25 2.59 -0.77 9.65
N ARG A 26 2.42 -1.56 8.59
CA ARG A 26 3.12 -1.41 7.31
C ARG A 26 2.20 -1.76 6.17
N TRP A 27 2.41 -1.19 4.99
CA TRP A 27 1.74 -1.61 3.77
C TRP A 27 2.74 -2.22 2.78
N ARG A 28 2.24 -3.11 1.93
CA ARG A 28 3.00 -3.75 0.84
C ARG A 28 2.11 -3.83 -0.39
N VAL A 29 2.61 -3.35 -1.53
CA VAL A 29 1.88 -3.28 -2.80
C VAL A 29 2.71 -3.92 -3.90
N ASP A 30 2.15 -4.96 -4.52
CA ASP A 30 2.61 -5.52 -5.79
C ASP A 30 1.71 -5.03 -6.95
N ALA A 31 2.01 -5.45 -8.18
CA ALA A 31 1.22 -5.08 -9.36
C ALA A 31 -0.27 -5.48 -9.26
N VAL A 32 -0.56 -6.64 -8.69
CA VAL A 32 -1.94 -7.14 -8.53
C VAL A 32 -2.68 -6.29 -7.49
N ARG A 33 -2.03 -5.99 -6.38
CA ARG A 33 -2.57 -5.20 -5.29
C ARG A 33 -2.74 -3.75 -5.69
N PHE A 34 -1.83 -3.20 -6.48
CA PHE A 34 -1.96 -1.85 -7.04
C PHE A 34 -3.27 -1.76 -7.83
N ARG A 35 -3.47 -2.64 -8.82
CA ARG A 35 -4.69 -2.68 -9.63
C ARG A 35 -5.94 -2.88 -8.77
N SER A 36 -5.88 -3.75 -7.76
CA SER A 36 -6.99 -3.97 -6.84
C SER A 36 -7.33 -2.75 -5.98
N LEU A 37 -6.37 -1.88 -5.68
CA LEU A 37 -6.57 -0.71 -4.83
C LEU A 37 -6.99 0.51 -5.64
N THR A 38 -6.42 0.69 -6.83
CA THR A 38 -6.63 1.90 -7.66
C THR A 38 -7.65 1.69 -8.77
N GLY A 39 -7.97 0.44 -9.13
CA GLY A 39 -8.75 0.12 -10.33
C GLY A 39 -8.00 0.35 -11.65
N GLN A 40 -6.70 0.69 -11.58
CA GLN A 40 -5.89 1.08 -12.73
C GLN A 40 -4.71 0.14 -12.93
N ASP A 41 -4.22 0.09 -14.17
CA ASP A 41 -3.02 -0.68 -14.48
C ASP A 41 -1.78 -0.06 -13.82
N PRO A 42 -0.81 -0.89 -13.40
CA PRO A 42 0.49 -0.44 -12.92
C PRO A 42 1.09 0.62 -13.84
N THR A 43 1.27 1.83 -13.32
CA THR A 43 1.85 2.92 -14.09
C THR A 43 3.36 2.72 -14.24
N PRO A 44 4.02 3.31 -15.27
CA PRO A 44 5.46 3.21 -15.42
C PRO A 44 6.27 3.64 -14.17
N PRO A 45 5.89 4.71 -13.42
CA PRO A 45 6.55 5.04 -12.15
C PRO A 45 6.46 3.93 -11.09
N PHE A 46 5.31 3.26 -11.01
CA PHE A 46 5.13 2.15 -10.07
C PHE A 46 5.94 0.91 -10.49
N ILE A 47 5.98 0.60 -11.79
CA ILE A 47 6.79 -0.50 -12.33
C ILE A 47 8.28 -0.25 -12.09
N ALA A 48 8.75 0.98 -12.26
CA ALA A 48 10.14 1.34 -11.96
C ALA A 48 10.48 1.05 -10.48
N ARG A 49 9.62 1.49 -9.54
CA ARG A 49 9.76 1.21 -8.10
C ARG A 49 9.72 -0.29 -7.77
N LEU A 50 8.91 -1.06 -8.49
CA LEU A 50 8.86 -2.52 -8.33
C LEU A 50 10.16 -3.19 -8.79
N ASN A 51 10.71 -2.77 -9.93
CA ASN A 51 11.92 -3.36 -10.50
C ASN A 51 13.18 -3.08 -9.66
N GLU A 52 13.17 -2.01 -8.86
CA GLU A 52 14.22 -1.74 -7.86
C GLU A 52 14.21 -2.76 -6.70
N ARG A 53 13.14 -3.53 -6.54
CA ARG A 53 12.93 -4.43 -5.40
C ARG A 53 12.98 -5.88 -5.85
N VAL A 54 13.99 -6.61 -5.37
CA VAL A 54 14.13 -8.07 -5.55
C VAL A 54 12.89 -8.83 -5.06
N SER A 55 12.16 -8.29 -4.08
CA SER A 55 10.94 -8.87 -3.52
C SER A 55 9.72 -8.80 -4.45
N GLY A 56 9.80 -8.07 -5.58
CA GLY A 56 8.67 -7.85 -6.50
C GLY A 56 7.52 -7.04 -5.88
N CYS A 57 7.79 -6.31 -4.80
CA CYS A 57 6.79 -5.50 -4.09
C CYS A 57 7.41 -4.20 -3.58
N VAL A 58 6.60 -3.15 -3.52
CA VAL A 58 6.93 -1.92 -2.80
C VAL A 58 6.36 -2.01 -1.39
N ASP A 59 7.21 -1.91 -0.37
CA ASP A 59 6.81 -1.89 1.04
C ASP A 59 7.14 -0.57 1.71
N SER A 60 6.35 -0.25 2.73
CA SER A 60 6.50 0.96 3.54
C SER A 60 7.46 0.75 4.71
N LEU A 61 7.88 1.87 5.31
CA LEU A 61 8.43 1.86 6.67
C LEU A 61 7.36 1.48 7.70
N GLY A 62 7.78 1.26 8.94
CA GLY A 62 6.89 1.01 10.08
C GLY A 62 6.22 2.28 10.58
N PHE A 63 4.93 2.19 10.87
CA PHE A 63 4.11 3.25 11.47
C PHE A 63 3.55 2.80 12.81
N HIS A 64 3.36 3.72 13.76
CA HIS A 64 2.79 3.39 15.07
C HIS A 64 1.27 3.29 15.07
N THR A 65 0.60 3.90 14.09
CA THR A 65 -0.86 3.83 13.94
C THR A 65 -1.25 3.27 12.57
N ILE A 66 -2.43 2.64 12.51
CA ILE A 66 -3.00 2.15 11.25
C ILE A 66 -3.38 3.31 10.32
N GLU A 67 -3.73 4.46 10.89
CA GLU A 67 -4.12 5.67 10.15
C GLU A 67 -2.92 6.27 9.42
N ASP A 68 -1.78 6.46 10.09
CA ASP A 68 -0.57 6.99 9.46
C ASP A 68 -0.11 6.09 8.30
N ALA A 69 -0.18 4.78 8.49
CA ALA A 69 0.12 3.82 7.43
C ALA A 69 -0.90 3.88 6.28
N GLY A 70 -2.17 4.13 6.59
CA GLY A 70 -3.25 4.27 5.61
C GLY A 70 -3.10 5.56 4.78
N ASP A 71 -2.80 6.68 5.43
CA ASP A 71 -2.54 7.97 4.80
C ASP A 71 -1.30 7.92 3.90
N ASP A 72 -0.24 7.27 4.37
CA ASP A 72 0.98 7.07 3.57
C ASP A 72 0.71 6.20 2.35
N LEU A 73 -0.05 5.11 2.49
CA LEU A 73 -0.48 4.28 1.36
C LEU A 73 -1.30 5.08 0.35
N CYS A 74 -2.27 5.89 0.81
CA CYS A 74 -3.07 6.75 -0.09
C CYS A 74 -2.19 7.75 -0.83
N ARG A 75 -1.26 8.40 -0.12
CA ARG A 75 -0.31 9.34 -0.74
C ARG A 75 0.56 8.65 -1.78
N PHE A 76 1.04 7.45 -1.47
CA PHE A 76 1.81 6.62 -2.41
C PHE A 76 1.00 6.30 -3.67
N LEU A 77 -0.23 5.77 -3.52
CA LEU A 77 -1.08 5.43 -4.67
C LEU A 77 -1.45 6.65 -5.50
N LYS A 78 -1.71 7.80 -4.88
CA LYS A 78 -1.95 9.07 -5.58
C LYS A 78 -0.75 9.54 -6.38
N ALA A 79 0.45 9.46 -5.81
CA ALA A 79 1.68 9.79 -6.53
C ALA A 79 1.92 8.85 -7.72
N MET A 80 1.64 7.55 -7.54
CA MET A 80 1.86 6.55 -8.59
C MET A 80 0.81 6.61 -9.71
N THR A 81 -0.42 7.01 -9.41
CA THR A 81 -1.51 7.20 -10.39
C THR A 81 -1.51 8.58 -11.04
N GLY A 82 -0.52 9.44 -10.75
CA GLY A 82 -0.46 10.80 -11.28
C GLY A 82 -1.61 11.70 -10.80
N GLY A 83 -2.17 11.42 -9.62
CA GLY A 83 -3.25 12.20 -9.02
C GLY A 83 -4.66 11.68 -9.31
N ALA A 84 -4.82 10.66 -10.16
CA ALA A 84 -6.13 10.09 -10.50
C ALA A 84 -6.76 9.22 -9.39
N PHE A 85 -5.97 8.85 -8.37
CA PHE A 85 -6.49 8.20 -7.18
C PHE A 85 -7.12 9.23 -6.23
N GLU A 86 -8.45 9.20 -6.15
CA GLU A 86 -9.23 9.98 -5.19
C GLU A 86 -9.74 9.09 -4.07
N TYR A 87 -9.50 9.53 -2.83
CA TYR A 87 -10.01 8.95 -1.60
C TYR A 87 -10.30 10.07 -0.60
#